data_AF-A0A9E1RCX9-F1
#
_entry.id   AF-A0A9E1RCX9-F1
#
_cell.length_a   1.000
_cell.length_b   1.000
_cell.length_c   1.000
_cell.angle_alpha   90.00
_cell.angle_beta   90.00
_cell.angle_gamma   90.00
#
_symmetry.space_group_name_H-M   'P 1'
#
loop_
_entity.id
_entity.type
_entity.pdbx_description
1 polymer ?
#
loop_
_entity_poly.entity_id
_entity_poly.type
_entity_poly.pdbx_seq_one_letter_code
_entity_poly.pdbx_strand_id
1 'polypeptide(L)'
;MMIKFPAYAFLTGLYFSTLQFCYLILLQINISSAYLTYMVITVSWLAGSIIGLWLENLNRNIGVGLGLFCYYSVYALVVNVPFSSFTLALAAVGSCITGLWAGRFFIFILHQYKQVDRIFFHENNGFWVGIVTFFLGFTLVGRPFVFWAPMTLAGLLLLKHLWIKGGNELPGPSQ
;
A
#
# COMPACT_ATOMS: atom_id res chain seq x y z
N MET A 1 4.42 22.85 3.50
CA MET A 1 2.97 22.84 3.19
C MET A 1 2.37 21.63 3.91
N MET A 2 1.50 21.87 4.91
CA MET A 2 0.93 20.83 5.76
C MET A 2 -0.17 20.09 4.99
N ILE A 3 -0.02 18.78 4.81
CA ILE A 3 -1.05 17.98 4.14
C ILE A 3 -2.10 17.58 5.19
N LYS A 4 -3.35 18.01 4.99
CA LYS A 4 -4.48 17.70 5.88
C LYS A 4 -4.79 16.21 5.83
N PHE A 5 -5.33 15.66 6.92
CA PHE A 5 -5.86 14.29 7.04
C PHE A 5 -6.53 13.71 5.76
N PRO A 6 -7.41 14.44 5.04
CA PRO A 6 -8.00 13.98 3.79
C PRO A 6 -6.98 13.51 2.75
N ALA A 7 -5.89 14.26 2.60
CA ALA A 7 -4.88 13.95 1.61
C ALA A 7 -3.94 12.83 2.07
N TYR A 8 -3.84 12.55 3.37
CA TYR A 8 -3.19 11.32 3.87
C TYR A 8 -3.98 10.08 3.47
N ALA A 9 -5.28 10.08 3.78
CA ALA A 9 -6.16 8.97 3.45
C ALA A 9 -6.22 8.76 1.93
N PHE A 10 -6.35 9.84 1.17
CA PHE A 10 -6.30 9.80 -0.29
C PHE A 10 -4.99 9.22 -0.83
N LEU A 11 -3.83 9.71 -0.37
CA LEU A 11 -2.54 9.18 -0.82
C LEU A 11 -2.36 7.71 -0.44
N THR A 12 -2.88 7.30 0.72
CA THR A 12 -2.83 5.91 1.16
C THR A 12 -3.66 5.00 0.23
N GLY A 13 -4.88 5.38 -0.13
CA GLY A 13 -5.68 4.62 -1.09
C GLY A 13 -5.07 4.59 -2.49
N LEU A 14 -4.47 5.70 -2.93
CA LEU A 14 -3.73 5.77 -4.18
C LEU A 14 -2.51 4.83 -4.18
N TYR A 15 -1.80 4.75 -3.05
CA TYR A 15 -0.72 3.77 -2.85
C TYR A 15 -1.22 2.33 -2.90
N PHE A 16 -2.31 2.00 -2.20
CA PHE A 16 -2.84 0.63 -2.16
C PHE A 16 -3.28 0.13 -3.53
N SER A 17 -4.09 0.90 -4.24
CA SER A 17 -4.50 0.56 -5.60
C SER A 17 -3.29 0.40 -6.52
N THR A 18 -2.38 1.38 -6.55
CA THR A 18 -1.17 1.29 -7.39
C THR A 18 -0.38 0.03 -7.11
N LEU A 19 -0.15 -0.32 -5.84
CA LEU A 19 0.56 -1.55 -5.48
C LEU A 19 -0.16 -2.82 -5.91
N GLN A 20 -1.46 -2.93 -5.67
CA GLN A 20 -2.24 -4.11 -6.06
C GLN A 20 -2.16 -4.34 -7.57
N PHE A 21 -2.33 -3.27 -8.37
CA PHE A 21 -2.25 -3.38 -9.82
C PHE A 21 -0.82 -3.56 -10.34
N CYS A 22 0.19 -2.97 -9.68
CA CYS A 22 1.59 -3.26 -9.95
C CYS A 22 1.92 -4.73 -9.73
N TYR A 23 1.48 -5.33 -8.61
CA TYR A 23 1.60 -6.77 -8.37
C TYR A 23 0.88 -7.56 -9.46
N LEU A 24 -0.37 -7.21 -9.76
CA LEU A 24 -1.18 -7.91 -10.77
C LEU A 24 -0.48 -7.97 -12.12
N ILE A 25 -0.10 -6.82 -12.68
CA ILE A 25 0.56 -6.75 -13.98
C ILE A 25 1.94 -7.41 -13.96
N LEU A 26 2.70 -7.22 -12.88
CA LEU A 26 4.01 -7.86 -12.73
C LEU A 26 3.90 -9.39 -12.78
N LEU A 27 2.90 -9.99 -12.11
CA LEU A 27 2.68 -11.43 -12.15
C LEU A 27 2.07 -11.91 -13.48
N GLN A 28 1.18 -11.14 -14.09
CA GLN A 28 0.59 -11.48 -15.39
C GLN A 28 1.64 -11.52 -16.51
N ILE A 29 2.61 -10.60 -16.48
CA ILE A 29 3.69 -10.57 -17.47
C ILE A 29 4.65 -11.76 -17.32
N ASN A 30 4.86 -12.26 -16.08
CA ASN A 30 5.98 -13.17 -15.80
C ASN A 30 5.58 -14.57 -15.32
N ILE A 31 4.31 -14.85 -14.97
CA ILE A 31 3.95 -16.13 -14.36
C ILE A 31 2.72 -16.79 -15.00
N SER A 32 1.55 -16.16 -14.91
CA SER A 32 0.29 -16.89 -15.09
C SER A 32 -0.82 -16.06 -15.71
N SER A 33 -1.97 -16.69 -15.92
CA SER A 33 -3.17 -16.07 -16.50
C SER A 33 -3.72 -14.95 -15.63
N ALA A 34 -4.46 -14.05 -16.26
CA ALA A 34 -5.05 -12.89 -15.59
C ALA A 34 -5.97 -13.29 -14.42
N TYR A 35 -6.72 -14.37 -14.58
CA TYR A 35 -7.65 -14.86 -13.54
C TYR A 35 -6.91 -15.37 -12.30
N LEU A 36 -5.93 -16.26 -12.47
CA LEU A 36 -5.22 -16.86 -11.33
C LEU A 36 -4.45 -15.78 -10.54
N THR A 37 -3.73 -14.91 -11.25
CA THR A 37 -2.95 -13.82 -10.64
C THR A 37 -3.84 -12.85 -9.88
N TYR A 38 -5.00 -12.48 -10.44
CA TYR A 38 -5.99 -11.65 -9.77
C TYR A 38 -6.49 -12.29 -8.47
N MET A 39 -6.88 -13.56 -8.50
CA MET A 39 -7.37 -14.28 -7.32
C MET A 39 -6.30 -14.36 -6.23
N VAL A 40 -5.06 -14.73 -6.60
CA VAL A 40 -3.95 -14.81 -5.65
C VAL A 40 -3.68 -13.46 -4.99
N ILE A 41 -3.50 -12.40 -5.79
CA ILE A 41 -3.20 -11.08 -5.23
C ILE A 41 -4.33 -10.58 -4.34
N THR A 42 -5.59 -10.68 -4.80
CA THR A 42 -6.76 -10.17 -4.08
C THR A 42 -6.97 -10.91 -2.76
N VAL A 43 -6.97 -12.26 -2.78
CA VAL A 43 -7.20 -13.07 -1.58
C VAL A 43 -6.06 -12.91 -0.59
N SER A 44 -4.80 -12.95 -1.07
CA SER A 44 -3.65 -12.77 -0.18
C SER A 44 -3.62 -11.37 0.42
N TRP A 45 -3.90 -10.33 -0.37
CA TRP A 45 -3.99 -8.96 0.15
C TRP A 45 -5.08 -8.84 1.19
N LEU A 46 -6.28 -9.38 0.94
CA LEU A 46 -7.39 -9.35 1.90
C LEU A 46 -7.05 -10.08 3.20
N ALA A 47 -6.40 -11.26 3.10
CA ALA A 47 -5.91 -11.99 4.26
C ALA A 47 -4.92 -11.14 5.06
N GLY A 48 -4.00 -10.47 4.37
CA GLY A 48 -3.08 -9.49 4.95
C GLY A 48 -3.81 -8.35 5.66
N SER A 49 -4.77 -7.71 5.01
CA SER A 49 -5.57 -6.64 5.60
C SER A 49 -6.30 -7.11 6.86
N ILE A 50 -6.85 -8.32 6.85
CA ILE A 50 -7.51 -8.90 8.03
C ILE A 50 -6.48 -9.08 9.16
N ILE A 51 -5.35 -9.75 8.89
CA ILE A 51 -4.27 -9.94 9.88
C ILE A 51 -3.77 -8.61 10.45
N GLY A 52 -3.64 -7.59 9.60
CA GLY A 52 -3.19 -6.26 9.96
C GLY A 52 -4.04 -5.56 11.02
N LEU A 53 -5.32 -5.95 11.17
CA LEU A 53 -6.19 -5.40 12.20
C LEU A 53 -5.67 -5.69 13.63
N TRP A 54 -5.05 -6.86 13.85
CA TRP A 54 -4.58 -7.27 15.18
C TRP A 54 -3.12 -6.89 15.47
N LEU A 55 -2.39 -6.30 14.53
CA LEU A 55 -0.98 -5.97 14.70
C LEU A 55 -0.79 -4.58 15.34
N GLU A 56 -0.81 -4.53 16.67
CA GLU A 56 -0.74 -3.27 17.42
C GLU A 56 0.53 -2.45 17.16
N ASN A 57 1.66 -3.14 17.01
CA ASN A 57 2.99 -2.53 16.85
C ASN A 57 3.31 -2.08 15.42
N LEU A 58 2.41 -2.33 14.46
CA LEU A 58 2.64 -1.97 13.06
C LEU A 58 2.38 -0.47 12.87
N ASN A 59 3.44 0.32 12.96
CA ASN A 59 3.38 1.74 12.62
C ASN A 59 3.44 1.95 11.09
N ARG A 60 3.08 3.15 10.62
CA ARG A 60 3.11 3.50 9.20
C ARG A 60 4.44 3.21 8.53
N ASN A 61 5.54 3.56 9.18
CA ASN A 61 6.86 3.46 8.55
C ASN A 61 7.25 1.99 8.34
N ILE A 62 6.95 1.13 9.31
CA ILE A 62 7.18 -0.31 9.23
C ILE A 62 6.20 -0.93 8.23
N GLY A 63 4.91 -0.60 8.27
CA GLY A 63 3.91 -1.15 7.36
C GLY A 63 4.18 -0.82 5.89
N VAL A 64 4.40 0.46 5.58
CA VAL A 64 4.75 0.91 4.22
C VAL A 64 6.12 0.36 3.80
N GLY A 65 7.11 0.38 4.70
CA GLY A 65 8.46 -0.13 4.42
C GLY A 65 8.49 -1.63 4.13
N LEU A 66 7.78 -2.43 4.93
CA LEU A 66 7.61 -3.88 4.71
C LEU A 66 6.90 -4.15 3.38
N GLY A 67 5.82 -3.43 3.09
CA GLY A 67 5.12 -3.57 1.82
C GLY A 67 6.01 -3.29 0.61
N LEU A 68 6.81 -2.22 0.68
CA LEU A 68 7.75 -1.86 -0.38
C LEU A 68 8.86 -2.91 -0.53
N PHE A 69 9.42 -3.39 0.59
CA PHE A 69 10.43 -4.44 0.60
C PHE A 69 9.89 -5.74 -0.02
N CYS A 70 8.69 -6.17 0.37
CA CYS A 70 8.03 -7.34 -0.20
C CYS A 70 7.79 -7.18 -1.70
N TYR A 71 7.30 -6.01 -2.13
CA TYR A 71 7.08 -5.73 -3.54
C TYR A 71 8.36 -5.87 -4.38
N TYR A 72 9.45 -5.24 -3.96
CA TYR A 72 10.71 -5.34 -4.73
C TYR A 72 11.38 -6.70 -4.61
N SER A 73 11.20 -7.42 -3.50
CA SER A 73 11.65 -8.81 -3.39
C SER A 73 10.92 -9.69 -4.41
N VAL A 74 9.60 -9.52 -4.53
CA VAL A 74 8.80 -10.23 -5.55
C VAL A 74 9.19 -9.77 -6.95
N TYR A 75 9.39 -8.47 -7.19
CA TYR A 75 9.88 -7.93 -8.46
C TYR A 75 11.20 -8.59 -8.89
N ALA A 76 12.20 -8.59 -8.01
CA ALA A 76 13.48 -9.22 -8.28
C ALA A 76 13.30 -10.73 -8.54
N LEU A 77 12.47 -11.41 -7.75
CA LEU A 77 12.22 -12.84 -7.91
C LEU A 77 11.57 -13.17 -9.25
N VAL A 78 10.52 -12.45 -9.68
CA VAL A 78 9.84 -12.74 -10.94
C VAL A 78 10.68 -12.43 -12.17
N VAL A 79 11.57 -11.44 -12.08
CA VAL A 79 12.48 -11.08 -13.18
C VAL A 79 13.56 -12.14 -13.35
N ASN A 80 14.06 -12.72 -12.26
CA ASN A 80 15.13 -13.71 -12.30
C ASN A 80 14.64 -15.17 -12.45
N VAL A 81 13.43 -15.48 -11.94
CA VAL A 81 12.84 -16.83 -11.95
C VAL A 81 11.37 -16.74 -12.43
N PRO A 82 11.15 -16.43 -13.72
CA PRO A 82 9.81 -16.35 -14.30
C PRO A 82 9.17 -17.74 -14.45
N PHE A 83 7.84 -17.77 -14.57
CA PHE A 83 7.02 -18.98 -14.83
C PHE A 83 7.14 -20.12 -13.80
N SER A 84 7.56 -19.81 -12.57
CA SER A 84 7.64 -20.78 -11.47
C SER A 84 6.45 -20.66 -10.51
N SER A 85 5.84 -21.80 -10.16
CA SER A 85 4.80 -21.88 -9.12
C SER A 85 5.32 -21.44 -7.75
N PHE A 86 6.61 -21.63 -7.48
CA PHE A 86 7.25 -21.15 -6.25
C PHE A 86 7.24 -19.62 -6.17
N THR A 87 7.51 -18.95 -7.29
CA THR A 87 7.45 -17.49 -7.39
C THR A 87 6.04 -16.97 -7.13
N LEU A 88 5.02 -17.67 -7.61
CA LEU A 88 3.62 -17.33 -7.33
C LEU A 88 3.28 -17.43 -5.83
N ALA A 89 3.74 -18.51 -5.18
CA ALA A 89 3.53 -18.69 -3.74
C ALA A 89 4.22 -17.59 -2.92
N LEU A 90 5.47 -17.22 -3.27
CA LEU A 90 6.16 -16.12 -2.60
C LEU A 90 5.53 -14.76 -2.90
N ALA A 91 4.99 -14.55 -4.11
CA ALA A 91 4.23 -13.35 -4.43
C ALA A 91 2.93 -13.24 -3.63
N ALA A 92 2.25 -14.36 -3.37
CA ALA A 92 1.09 -14.43 -2.49
C ALA A 92 1.46 -13.99 -1.07
N VAL A 93 2.55 -14.53 -0.52
CA VAL A 93 3.06 -14.13 0.81
C VAL A 93 3.45 -12.65 0.83
N GLY A 94 4.16 -12.15 -0.20
CA GLY A 94 4.54 -10.75 -0.31
C GLY A 94 3.33 -9.81 -0.39
N SER A 95 2.31 -10.18 -1.18
CA SER A 95 1.04 -9.44 -1.26
C SER A 95 0.32 -9.42 0.09
N CYS A 96 0.29 -10.55 0.80
CA CYS A 96 -0.28 -10.65 2.14
C CYS A 96 0.44 -9.72 3.14
N ILE A 97 1.77 -9.74 3.19
CA ILE A 97 2.54 -8.86 4.07
C ILE A 97 2.32 -7.39 3.71
N THR A 98 2.22 -7.08 2.42
CA THR A 98 1.92 -5.72 1.94
C THR A 98 0.53 -5.26 2.40
N GLY A 99 -0.46 -6.15 2.39
CA GLY A 99 -1.83 -5.90 2.84
C GLY A 99 -1.96 -5.61 4.34
N LEU A 100 -0.99 -6.00 5.17
CA LEU A 100 -1.02 -5.74 6.63
C LEU A 100 -1.25 -4.25 6.95
N TRP A 101 -0.60 -3.36 6.19
CA TRP A 101 -0.75 -1.92 6.41
C TRP A 101 -2.16 -1.42 6.05
N ALA A 102 -2.81 -2.00 5.04
CA ALA A 102 -4.18 -1.63 4.66
C ALA A 102 -5.19 -1.91 5.78
N GLY A 103 -5.04 -3.06 6.45
CA GLY A 103 -5.81 -3.35 7.66
C GLY A 103 -5.53 -2.38 8.80
N ARG A 104 -4.24 -2.25 9.13
CA ARG A 104 -3.82 -1.44 10.29
C ARG A 104 -4.13 0.04 10.13
N PHE A 105 -4.09 0.56 8.90
CA PHE A 105 -4.34 1.96 8.58
C PHE A 105 -5.64 2.47 9.19
N PHE A 106 -6.74 1.71 9.06
CA PHE A 106 -8.03 2.13 9.61
C PHE A 106 -8.00 2.25 11.12
N ILE A 107 -7.41 1.29 11.83
CA ILE A 107 -7.31 1.34 13.31
C ILE A 107 -6.42 2.49 13.75
N PHE A 108 -5.27 2.65 13.09
CA PHE A 108 -4.32 3.72 13.39
C PHE A 108 -4.96 5.11 13.25
N ILE A 109 -5.73 5.31 12.18
CA ILE A 109 -6.36 6.59 11.89
C ILE A 109 -7.63 6.80 12.69
N LEU A 110 -8.42 5.77 12.99
CA LEU A 110 -9.66 5.88 13.76
C LEU A 110 -9.40 6.36 15.20
N HIS A 111 -8.26 5.98 15.79
CA HIS A 111 -7.82 6.56 17.07
C HIS A 111 -7.53 8.07 17.00
N GLN A 112 -7.07 8.57 15.85
CA GLN A 112 -6.73 9.98 15.67
C GLN A 112 -7.94 10.82 15.20
N TYR A 113 -8.84 10.20 14.44
CA TYR A 113 -9.98 10.84 13.80
C TYR A 113 -11.24 10.00 13.99
N LYS A 114 -12.18 10.49 14.81
CA LYS A 114 -13.40 9.78 15.19
C LYS A 114 -14.44 9.60 14.07
N GLN A 115 -14.20 10.12 12.87
CA GLN A 115 -15.16 10.11 11.75
C GLN A 115 -14.77 9.08 10.69
N VAL A 116 -15.29 7.87 10.84
CA VAL A 116 -14.99 6.71 9.98
C VAL A 116 -15.36 6.95 8.52
N ASP A 117 -16.53 7.55 8.28
CA ASP A 117 -17.05 7.78 6.92
C ASP A 117 -16.12 8.66 6.08
N ARG A 118 -15.52 9.68 6.69
CA ARG A 118 -14.57 10.56 5.98
C ARG A 118 -13.25 9.87 5.66
N ILE A 119 -12.80 8.96 6.53
CA ILE A 119 -11.59 8.15 6.28
C ILE A 119 -11.82 7.31 5.02
N PHE A 120 -12.91 6.55 4.99
CA PHE A 120 -13.27 5.72 3.83
C PHE A 120 -13.50 6.56 2.58
N PHE A 121 -14.18 7.71 2.68
CA PHE A 121 -14.44 8.54 1.51
C PHE A 121 -13.16 9.00 0.82
N HIS A 122 -12.18 9.51 1.58
CA HIS A 122 -10.93 9.99 0.99
C HIS A 122 -10.03 8.85 0.52
N GLU A 123 -9.94 7.77 1.29
CA GLU A 123 -9.16 6.58 0.91
C GLU A 123 -9.72 5.92 -0.36
N ASN A 124 -11.04 5.69 -0.44
CA ASN A 124 -11.68 5.13 -1.63
C ASN A 124 -11.51 6.02 -2.87
N ASN A 125 -11.63 7.34 -2.73
CA ASN A 125 -11.36 8.26 -3.86
C ASN A 125 -9.90 8.18 -4.31
N GLY A 126 -8.97 8.07 -3.36
CA GLY A 126 -7.56 7.82 -3.64
C GLY A 126 -7.36 6.51 -4.40
N PHE A 127 -8.05 5.45 -3.96
CA PHE A 127 -8.02 4.14 -4.60
C PHE A 127 -8.50 4.19 -6.05
N TRP A 128 -9.65 4.82 -6.33
CA TRP A 128 -10.15 5.01 -7.69
C TRP A 128 -9.20 5.80 -8.58
N VAL A 129 -8.66 6.91 -8.06
CA VAL A 129 -7.67 7.71 -8.80
C VAL A 129 -6.41 6.90 -9.04
N GLY A 130 -5.97 6.08 -8.09
CA GLY A 130 -4.81 5.21 -8.26
C GLY A 130 -5.02 4.11 -9.31
N ILE A 131 -6.22 3.56 -9.44
CA ILE A 131 -6.57 2.66 -10.57
C ILE A 131 -6.36 3.38 -11.91
N VAL A 132 -6.97 4.55 -12.07
CA VAL A 132 -6.87 5.34 -13.31
C VAL A 132 -5.42 5.73 -13.59
N THR A 133 -4.72 6.21 -12.56
CA THR A 133 -3.31 6.59 -12.64
C THR A 133 -2.44 5.40 -13.02
N PHE A 134 -2.71 4.22 -12.48
CA PHE A 134 -2.01 3.00 -12.82
C PHE A 134 -2.16 2.65 -14.30
N PHE A 135 -3.40 2.58 -14.80
CA PHE A 135 -3.63 2.20 -16.20
C PHE A 135 -3.06 3.23 -17.17
N LEU A 136 -3.25 4.53 -16.92
CA LEU A 136 -2.66 5.58 -17.74
C LEU A 136 -1.13 5.55 -17.68
N GLY A 137 -0.56 5.47 -16.47
CA GLY A 137 0.88 5.45 -16.26
C GLY A 137 1.55 4.23 -16.89
N PHE A 138 0.95 3.04 -16.74
CA PHE A 138 1.43 1.83 -17.37
C PHE A 138 1.29 1.89 -18.90
N THR A 139 0.20 2.43 -19.44
CA THR A 139 0.01 2.55 -20.90
C THR A 139 1.01 3.53 -21.53
N LEU A 140 1.28 4.65 -20.86
CA LEU A 140 2.15 5.71 -21.40
C LEU A 140 3.65 5.42 -21.18
N VAL A 141 4.01 4.84 -20.04
CA VAL A 141 5.42 4.68 -19.63
C VAL A 141 5.85 3.20 -19.62
N GLY A 142 4.93 2.25 -19.44
CA GLY A 142 5.22 0.82 -19.46
C GLY A 142 5.86 0.31 -18.17
N ARG A 143 6.84 -0.61 -18.32
CA ARG A 143 7.53 -1.29 -17.21
C ARG A 143 8.21 -0.34 -16.21
N PRO A 144 8.83 0.79 -16.61
CA PRO A 144 9.38 1.76 -15.66
C PRO A 144 8.34 2.29 -14.67
N PHE A 145 7.08 2.47 -15.08
CA PHE A 145 6.02 2.89 -14.16
C PHE A 145 5.79 1.85 -13.07
N VAL A 146 5.72 0.57 -13.44
CA VAL A 146 5.56 -0.55 -12.49
C VAL A 146 6.68 -0.55 -11.46
N PHE A 147 7.91 -0.26 -11.88
CA PHE A 147 9.07 -0.18 -10.99
C PHE A 147 9.04 1.06 -10.08
N TRP A 148 8.82 2.27 -10.62
CA TRP A 148 8.99 3.51 -9.86
C TRP A 148 7.76 3.94 -9.06
N ALA A 149 6.55 3.64 -9.53
CA ALA A 149 5.33 4.14 -8.91
C ALA A 149 5.19 3.72 -7.42
N PRO A 150 5.39 2.43 -7.03
CA PRO A 150 5.33 2.03 -5.63
C PRO A 150 6.33 2.77 -4.73
N MET A 151 7.57 2.99 -5.19
CA MET A 151 8.59 3.72 -4.43
C MET A 151 8.28 5.20 -4.29
N THR A 152 7.80 5.86 -5.35
CA THR A 152 7.43 7.28 -5.26
C THR A 152 6.31 7.51 -4.24
N LEU A 153 5.26 6.68 -4.28
CA LEU A 153 4.13 6.78 -3.37
C LEU A 153 4.48 6.40 -1.93
N ALA A 154 5.28 5.34 -1.75
CA ALA A 154 5.83 4.99 -0.44
C ALA A 154 6.68 6.14 0.13
N GLY A 155 7.54 6.75 -0.70
CA GLY A 155 8.34 7.92 -0.34
C GLY A 155 7.47 9.07 0.16
N LEU A 156 6.41 9.42 -0.59
CA LEU A 156 5.46 10.46 -0.19
C LEU A 156 4.76 10.16 1.15
N LEU A 157 4.41 8.90 1.41
CA LEU A 157 3.81 8.47 2.69
C LEU A 157 4.82 8.50 3.85
N LEU A 158 6.09 8.20 3.60
CA LEU A 158 7.14 8.14 4.61
C LEU A 158 7.73 9.51 4.98
N LEU A 159 7.59 10.52 4.13
CA LEU A 159 8.10 11.88 4.36
C LEU A 159 7.48 12.50 5.63
N LYS A 160 8.21 12.45 6.75
CA LYS A 160 7.77 12.93 8.07
C LYS A 160 7.28 14.38 8.08
N HIS A 161 7.90 15.24 7.26
CA HIS A 161 7.58 16.68 7.19
C HIS A 161 6.19 16.99 6.64
N LEU A 162 5.52 16.04 5.96
CA LEU A 162 4.19 16.24 5.41
C LEU A 162 3.06 15.97 6.43
N TRP A 163 3.35 15.22 7.51
CA TRP A 163 2.29 14.54 8.29
C TRP A 163 2.24 14.86 9.79
N ILE A 164 3.35 15.21 10.45
CA ILE A 164 3.38 15.39 11.91
C ILE A 164 3.04 16.84 12.29
N LYS A 165 1.97 17.02 13.07
CA LYS A 165 1.80 18.18 13.96
C LYS A 165 2.80 18.01 15.10
N GLY A 166 3.69 18.97 15.30
CA GLY A 166 4.53 19.02 16.50
C GLY A 166 3.64 18.96 17.73
N GLY A 167 3.61 17.79 18.37
CA GLY A 167 3.06 17.60 19.71
C GLY A 167 4.17 17.79 20.73
N ASN A 168 4.77 18.99 20.77
CA ASN A 168 5.42 19.47 21.96
C ASN A 168 4.45 20.48 22.57
N GLU A 169 3.71 20.00 23.57
CA GLU A 169 3.04 20.73 24.66
C GLU A 169 1.87 19.86 25.14
N LEU A 170 2.22 18.82 25.91
CA LEU A 170 1.34 18.42 26.99
C LEU A 170 1.25 19.65 27.92
N PRO A 171 0.07 20.18 28.26
CA PRO A 171 -0.02 21.15 29.33
C PRO A 171 0.52 20.46 30.58
N GLY A 172 1.62 20.99 31.11
CA GLY A 172 2.14 20.55 32.39
C GLY A 172 1.02 20.60 33.44
N PRO A 173 1.03 19.70 34.43
CA PRO A 173 0.05 19.77 35.51
C PRO A 173 0.15 21.17 36.13
N SER A 174 -0.95 21.93 36.03
CA SER A 174 -1.14 23.15 36.78
C SER A 174 -0.96 22.80 38.26
N GLN A 175 0.09 23.34 38.86
CA GLN A 175 0.30 23.35 40.31
C GLN A 175 -0.80 24.15 40.99
#